data_AF-A0A1M6G017-F1
#
_entry.id   AF-A0A1M6G017-F1
#
_cell.length_a   1.000
_cell.length_b   1.000
_cell.length_c   1.000
_cell.angle_alpha   90.00
_cell.angle_beta   90.00
_cell.angle_gamma   90.00
#
_symmetry.space_group_name_H-M   'P 1'
#
loop_
_entity.id
_entity.type
_entity.pdbx_description
1 polymer ?
#
loop_
_entity_poly.entity_id
_entity_poly.type
_entity_poly.pdbx_seq_one_letter_code
_entity_poly.pdbx_strand_id
1 'polypeptide(L)' 'MKLICLLLLCITSHSVDKKVYVCFSKGASRYHYKEHCRGLSACKHVVKKMTIEEAKEFGFTLCKWED' A
#
# COMPACT_ATOMS: atom_id res chain seq x y z
N MET A 1 -32.78 26.73 -25.50
CA MET A 1 -31.54 26.10 -26.00
C MET A 1 -30.35 26.97 -25.63
N LYS A 2 -29.72 26.75 -24.47
CA LYS A 2 -28.33 27.14 -24.19
C LYS A 2 -27.95 26.61 -22.81
N LEU A 3 -27.25 25.49 -22.90
CA LEU A 3 -26.24 25.04 -21.96
C LEU A 3 -26.72 24.62 -20.58
N ILE A 4 -27.37 23.45 -20.60
CA ILE A 4 -27.32 22.39 -19.59
C ILE A 4 -25.86 21.89 -19.41
N CYS A 5 -24.90 22.81 -19.24
CA CYS A 5 -23.47 22.50 -19.23
C CYS A 5 -22.82 22.91 -17.89
N LEU A 6 -23.53 22.70 -16.78
CA LEU A 6 -23.02 22.94 -15.44
C LEU A 6 -23.09 21.71 -14.54
N LEU A 7 -23.18 20.52 -15.14
CA LEU A 7 -23.36 19.26 -14.43
C LEU A 7 -22.42 18.22 -15.03
N LEU A 8 -21.11 18.36 -14.83
CA LEU A 8 -20.10 17.29 -15.02
C LEU A 8 -18.66 17.81 -14.77
N LEU A 9 -18.40 18.53 -13.67
CA LEU A 9 -17.06 18.48 -13.09
C LEU A 9 -17.10 17.43 -11.97
N CYS A 10 -17.21 16.17 -12.37
CA CYS A 10 -16.93 15.05 -11.49
C CYS A 10 -15.45 15.14 -11.13
N ILE A 11 -15.19 15.64 -9.92
CA ILE A 11 -13.88 15.69 -9.29
C ILE A 11 -13.45 14.24 -9.12
N THR A 12 -12.66 13.71 -10.05
CA THR A 12 -12.06 12.37 -9.89
C THR A 12 -10.99 12.49 -8.82
N SER A 13 -11.35 12.13 -7.58
CA SER A 13 -10.40 11.99 -6.48
C SER A 13 -9.42 10.86 -6.84
N HIS A 14 -8.24 11.20 -7.37
CA HIS A 14 -7.20 10.21 -7.60
C HIS A 14 -6.48 9.98 -6.27
N SER A 15 -6.89 8.96 -5.52
CA SER A 15 -6.14 8.52 -4.35
C SER A 15 -4.84 7.89 -4.83
N VAL A 16 -3.70 8.52 -4.53
CA VAL A 16 -2.40 7.89 -4.73
C VAL A 16 -2.29 6.79 -3.68
N ASP A 17 -2.52 5.55 -4.10
CA ASP A 17 -2.36 4.40 -3.23
C ASP A 17 -0.90 4.29 -2.78
N LYS A 18 -0.67 4.45 -1.48
CA LYS A 18 0.66 4.32 -0.91
C LYS A 18 1.10 2.86 -1.04
N LYS A 19 2.16 2.63 -1.81
CA LYS A 19 2.75 1.30 -1.97
C LYS A 19 3.65 0.98 -0.77
N VAL A 20 3.56 -0.25 -0.29
CA VAL A 20 4.34 -0.83 0.81
C VAL A 20 5.07 -2.09 0.36
N TYR A 21 6.06 -2.48 1.15
CA TYR A 21 6.90 -3.63 0.92
C TYR A 21 6.50 -4.76 1.86
N VAL A 22 6.36 -5.97 1.33
CA VAL A 22 6.03 -7.18 2.09
C VAL A 22 7.02 -8.28 1.74
N CYS A 23 7.57 -8.95 2.75
CA CYS A 23 8.34 -10.17 2.55
C CYS A 23 7.40 -11.31 2.15
N PHE A 24 7.48 -11.82 0.93
CA PHE A 24 6.59 -12.88 0.45
C PHE A 24 7.06 -14.26 0.92
N SER A 25 6.78 -14.58 2.18
CA SER A 25 7.09 -15.87 2.81
C SER A 25 5.91 -16.33 3.67
N LYS A 26 5.80 -17.65 3.92
CA LYS A 26 4.73 -18.21 4.76
C LYS A 26 4.67 -17.64 6.19
N GLY A 27 5.79 -17.15 6.71
CA GLY A 27 5.89 -16.60 8.07
C GLY A 27 5.77 -15.08 8.16
N ALA A 28 5.59 -14.38 7.04
CA ALA A 28 5.46 -12.94 7.07
C ALA A 28 4.08 -12.53 7.61
N SER A 29 4.06 -11.53 8.47
CA SER A 29 2.83 -10.97 9.07
C SER A 29 2.85 -9.45 9.11
N ARG A 30 3.86 -8.82 8.48
CA ARG A 30 4.07 -7.37 8.52
C ARG A 30 4.36 -6.79 7.15
N TYR A 31 3.87 -5.57 6.92
CA TYR A 31 4.24 -4.71 5.80
C TYR A 31 5.14 -3.57 6.28
N HIS A 32 5.87 -2.98 5.33
CA HIS A 32 6.90 -1.98 5.59
C HIS A 32 6.74 -0.77 4.65
N TYR A 33 6.95 0.44 5.15
CA TYR A 33 6.95 1.64 4.31
C TYR A 33 8.27 1.81 3.56
N LYS A 34 9.37 1.40 4.19
CA LYS A 34 10.73 1.52 3.64
C LYS A 34 11.28 0.16 3.21
N GLU A 35 11.88 0.13 2.02
CA GLU A 35 12.56 -1.06 1.47
C GLU A 35 13.70 -1.55 2.37
N HIS A 36 14.35 -0.64 3.09
CA HIS A 36 15.46 -0.93 3.99
C HIS A 36 15.06 -0.90 5.48
N CYS A 37 13.77 -1.12 5.78
CA CYS A 37 13.33 -1.28 7.17
C CYS A 37 14.12 -2.42 7.85
N ARG A 38 14.55 -2.21 9.10
CA ARG A 38 15.29 -3.20 9.90
C ARG A 38 14.56 -4.55 9.99
N GLY A 39 13.22 -4.53 10.03
CA GLY A 39 12.42 -5.75 10.03
C GLY A 39 12.40 -6.46 8.67
N LEU A 40 12.48 -5.70 7.58
CA LEU A 40 12.45 -6.22 6.22
C LEU A 40 13.83 -6.74 5.77
N SER A 41 14.92 -6.15 6.25
CA SER A 41 16.29 -6.56 5.89
C SER A 41 16.63 -8.00 6.29
N ALA A 42 15.85 -8.60 7.20
CA ALA A 42 15.99 -10.01 7.57
C ALA A 42 15.30 -10.98 6.57
N CYS A 43 14.49 -10.46 5.64
CA CYS A 43 13.80 -11.26 4.64
C CYS A 43 14.81 -11.89 3.67
N LYS A 44 14.78 -13.22 3.57
CA LYS A 44 15.57 -14.00 2.59
C LYS A 44 14.76 -14.40 1.36
N HIS A 45 13.49 -13.99 1.31
CA HIS A 45 12.54 -14.30 0.25
C HIS A 45 12.30 -13.06 -0.63
N VAL A 46 11.48 -13.23 -1.66
CA VAL A 46 11.11 -12.14 -2.57
C VAL A 46 10.34 -11.07 -1.80
N VAL A 47 10.77 -9.82 -1.92
CA VAL A 47 10.01 -8.66 -1.43
C VAL A 47 9.05 -8.21 -2.53
N LYS A 48 7.76 -8.12 -2.20
CA LYS A 48 6.73 -7.61 -3.13
C LYS A 48 6.30 -6.21 -2.72
N LYS A 49 5.99 -5.38 -3.72
CA LYS A 49 5.35 -4.07 -3.56
C LYS A 49 3.86 -4.21 -3.79
N MET A 50 3.05 -3.71 -2.86
CA MET A 50 1.58 -3.76 -2.94
C MET A 50 0.96 -2.54 -2.24
N THR A 51 -0.34 -2.29 -2.37
CA THR A 51 -0.98 -1.19 -1.63
C THR A 51 -1.09 -1.50 -0.14
N ILE A 52 -1.28 -0.47 0.69
CA ILE A 52 -1.54 -0.65 2.12
C ILE A 52 -2.84 -1.45 2.32
N GLU A 53 -3.83 -1.19 1.48
CA GLU A 53 -5.16 -1.81 1.52
C GLU A 53 -5.03 -3.31 1.24
N GLU A 54 -4.36 -3.69 0.14
CA GLU A 54 -4.09 -5.09 -0.19
C GLU A 54 -3.32 -5.76 0.96
N ALA A 55 -2.29 -5.12 1.52
CA ALA A 55 -1.53 -5.68 2.62
C ALA A 55 -2.42 -5.93 3.86
N LYS A 56 -3.33 -5.01 4.18
CA LYS A 56 -4.29 -5.16 5.29
C LYS A 56 -5.31 -6.28 5.01
N GLU A 57 -5.78 -6.41 3.79
CA GLU A 57 -6.69 -7.49 3.37
C GLU A 57 -6.05 -8.87 3.52
N PHE A 58 -4.75 -8.99 3.23
CA PHE A 58 -3.96 -10.20 3.50
C PHE A 58 -3.66 -10.42 5.00
N GLY A 59 -4.09 -9.53 5.89
CA GLY A 59 -3.87 -9.63 7.33
C GLY A 59 -2.48 -9.19 7.79
N PHE A 60 -1.71 -8.50 6.94
CA PHE A 60 -0.44 -7.92 7.35
C PHE A 60 -0.66 -6.70 8.23
N THR A 61 0.21 -6.53 9.23
CA THR A 61 0.22 -5.37 10.15
C THR A 61 1.44 -4.48 9.92
N LEU A 62 1.43 -3.24 10.41
CA LEU A 62 2.61 -2.39 10.29
C LEU A 62 3.81 -2.99 11.05
N CYS A 63 5.00 -2.81 10.51
CA CYS A 63 6.24 -3.15 11.19
C CYS A 63 6.42 -2.32 12.47
N LYS A 64 6.72 -2.94 13.61
CA LYS A 64 6.94 -2.22 14.88
C LYS A 64 8.12 -1.23 14.88
N TRP A 65 9.00 -1.29 13.87
CA TRP A 65 10.11 -0.36 13.70
C TRP A 65 9.71 0.89 12.92
N GLU A 66 8.48 0.92 12.43
CA GLU A 66 7.90 1.99 11.64
C GLU A 66 6.62 2.46 12.36
N ASP A 67 6.51 3.76 12.59
CA ASP A 67 5.34 4.44 13.15
C ASP A 67 4.75 5.38 12.09
#